data_AF-A0A813Y5M2-F1
#
_entry.id   AF-A0A813Y5M2-F1
#
_cell.length_a   1.000
_cell.length_b   1.000
_cell.length_c   1.000
_cell.angle_alpha   90.00
_cell.angle_beta   90.00
_cell.angle_gamma   90.00
#
_symmetry.space_group_name_H-M   'P 1'
#
loop_
_entity.id
_entity.type
_entity.pdbx_description
1 polymer ?
#
loop_
_entity_poly.entity_id
_entity_poly.type
_entity_poly.pdbx_seq_one_letter_code
_entity_poly.pdbx_strand_id
1 'polypeptide(L)'
;MIKRGNARRIRRIGAVNKCRSMCVCRPCFYGRRCQFSTSGFGLSLDAILGYHILPHKININYQSNIIKFSMALTIIFVIIGLINGFLALITFKNKTVLQVGCGLYLFTLSITSLCTISMFGFKFLFLLLTQMTLISNRSFLSFQCHSIDFILRISLTMDQWLNACIALERVIIASKGMRFDKKKSQQAAKTVIFTLLFIIITTSIHDPIHRRLIIEENHDDEDEKRIWCIVTYSSNLQIFNSFLHIFHFFGPFLINLVSTIILIINKSRQRSAMNTHQNYRQTLRQQFQQHRHLLTAPILLILLALPRLIIAFISKCMQSANDSWLFLIGYFISFIPSMLTFVIFILPSTFYIKHFRQTVSPLYQMTIQRRLQRNT
;
A
#
# COMPACT_ATOMS: atom_id res chain seq x y z
N MET A 1 -54.50 -52.50 -34.18
CA MET A 1 -55.68 -51.62 -34.32
C MET A 1 -56.32 -51.45 -32.95
N ILE A 2 -55.97 -50.38 -32.20
CA ILE A 2 -56.56 -50.09 -30.88
C ILE A 2 -56.99 -48.62 -30.86
N LYS A 3 -58.18 -48.43 -30.31
CA LYS A 3 -59.15 -47.33 -30.45
C LYS A 3 -58.69 -45.96 -29.90
N ARG A 4 -59.25 -44.92 -30.53
CA ARG A 4 -59.29 -43.51 -30.08
C ARG A 4 -60.19 -43.31 -28.85
N GLY A 5 -59.75 -42.39 -27.98
CA GLY A 5 -60.57 -41.29 -27.43
C GLY A 5 -61.17 -41.46 -26.03
N ASN A 6 -60.72 -40.65 -25.06
CA ASN A 6 -61.48 -39.47 -24.61
C ASN A 6 -60.72 -38.61 -23.58
N ALA A 7 -60.93 -37.30 -23.69
CA ALA A 7 -60.40 -36.24 -22.84
C ALA A 7 -61.19 -36.07 -21.54
N ARG A 8 -60.53 -35.62 -20.45
CA ARG A 8 -60.93 -34.45 -19.64
C ARG A 8 -60.09 -34.24 -18.35
N ARG A 9 -59.75 -32.96 -18.14
CA ARG A 9 -59.77 -32.18 -16.88
C ARG A 9 -58.50 -32.10 -16.00
N ILE A 10 -57.75 -31.03 -16.28
CA ILE A 10 -57.24 -29.99 -15.36
C ILE A 10 -57.38 -30.28 -13.85
N ARG A 11 -56.24 -30.34 -13.15
CA ARG A 11 -55.98 -29.57 -11.90
C ARG A 11 -54.48 -29.31 -11.75
N ARG A 12 -54.09 -28.05 -11.85
CA ARG A 12 -52.87 -27.52 -11.21
C ARG A 12 -53.03 -27.69 -9.70
N ILE A 13 -51.92 -27.99 -9.01
CA ILE A 13 -51.42 -27.40 -7.75
C ILE A 13 -50.38 -28.39 -7.20
N GLY A 14 -49.14 -27.93 -7.03
CA GLY A 14 -48.05 -28.70 -6.47
C GLY A 14 -46.73 -28.02 -6.76
N ALA A 15 -46.35 -27.11 -5.88
CA ALA A 15 -45.19 -26.24 -5.98
C ALA A 15 -43.89 -26.98 -6.34
N VAL A 16 -43.28 -26.60 -7.45
CA VAL A 16 -41.89 -26.95 -7.73
C VAL A 16 -41.04 -26.06 -6.82
N ASN A 17 -40.60 -26.61 -5.69
CA ASN A 17 -39.52 -26.04 -4.89
C ASN A 17 -38.27 -25.95 -5.77
N LYS A 18 -37.97 -24.74 -6.25
CA LYS A 18 -36.76 -24.44 -7.00
C LYS A 18 -35.60 -24.36 -5.99
N CYS A 19 -35.05 -25.51 -5.58
CA CYS A 19 -33.75 -25.53 -4.92
C CYS A 19 -32.72 -24.92 -5.87
N ARG A 20 -32.34 -23.66 -5.65
CA ARG A 20 -31.19 -23.05 -6.32
C ARG A 20 -29.95 -23.79 -5.84
N SER A 21 -29.31 -24.54 -6.73
CA SER A 21 -27.99 -25.10 -6.49
C SER A 21 -27.01 -23.96 -6.21
N MET A 22 -26.60 -23.80 -4.95
CA MET A 22 -25.52 -22.91 -4.58
C MET A 22 -24.25 -23.42 -5.30
N CYS A 23 -23.65 -22.60 -6.17
CA CYS A 23 -22.42 -22.99 -6.84
C CYS A 23 -21.32 -23.12 -5.77
N VAL A 24 -20.82 -24.33 -5.55
CA VAL A 24 -19.62 -24.54 -4.73
C VAL A 24 -18.43 -24.07 -5.57
N CYS A 25 -17.92 -22.88 -5.25
CA CYS A 25 -16.76 -22.35 -5.93
C CYS A 25 -15.51 -23.17 -5.63
N ARG A 26 -14.64 -23.28 -6.64
CA ARG A 26 -13.29 -23.80 -6.43
C ARG A 26 -12.55 -22.90 -5.43
N PRO A 27 -11.57 -23.42 -4.68
CA PRO A 27 -10.74 -22.59 -3.81
C PRO A 27 -10.19 -21.37 -4.58
N CYS A 28 -10.08 -20.23 -3.90
CA CYS A 28 -9.70 -18.92 -4.48
C CYS A 28 -10.79 -18.18 -5.27
N PHE A 29 -11.95 -18.79 -5.53
CA PHE A 29 -13.03 -18.15 -6.29
C PHE A 29 -14.26 -17.88 -5.42
N TYR A 30 -14.93 -16.75 -5.67
CA TYR A 30 -16.09 -16.27 -4.91
C TYR A 30 -17.15 -15.63 -5.79
N GLY A 31 -18.31 -15.39 -5.17
CA GLY A 31 -19.48 -14.80 -5.79
C GLY A 31 -20.47 -15.84 -6.27
N ARG A 32 -21.69 -15.41 -6.57
CA ARG A 32 -22.78 -16.33 -6.91
C ARG A 32 -22.50 -17.20 -8.13
N ARG A 33 -21.63 -16.75 -9.03
CA ARG A 33 -21.18 -17.47 -10.23
C ARG A 33 -19.68 -17.79 -10.18
N CYS A 34 -19.05 -17.72 -9.01
CA CYS A 34 -17.61 -17.93 -8.83
C CYS A 34 -16.74 -17.01 -9.72
N GLN A 35 -17.25 -15.81 -10.01
CA GLN A 35 -16.66 -14.87 -10.96
C GLN A 35 -15.48 -14.08 -10.39
N PHE A 36 -15.28 -14.11 -9.07
CA PHE A 36 -14.26 -13.32 -8.39
C PHE A 36 -13.08 -14.21 -8.02
N SER A 37 -11.92 -13.97 -8.63
CA SER A 37 -10.69 -14.65 -8.24
C SER A 37 -9.91 -13.82 -7.21
N THR A 38 -9.44 -14.49 -6.17
CA THR A 38 -8.55 -13.94 -5.15
C THR A 38 -7.12 -14.47 -5.28
N SER A 39 -6.82 -15.14 -6.40
CA SER A 39 -5.49 -15.71 -6.64
C SER A 39 -4.45 -14.62 -6.90
N GLY A 40 -3.37 -14.60 -6.10
CA GLY A 40 -2.17 -13.81 -6.35
C GLY A 40 -1.98 -12.54 -5.50
N PHE A 41 -0.92 -11.79 -5.80
CA PHE A 41 -0.43 -10.62 -5.04
C PHE A 41 -1.31 -9.35 -5.13
N GLY A 42 -2.40 -9.38 -5.91
CA GLY A 42 -3.22 -8.22 -6.29
C GLY A 42 -4.58 -8.15 -5.60
N LEU A 43 -4.73 -8.70 -4.40
CA LEU A 43 -6.00 -8.70 -3.68
C LEU A 43 -6.43 -7.26 -3.34
N SER A 44 -7.56 -6.80 -3.89
CA SER A 44 -8.10 -5.48 -3.64
C SER A 44 -8.91 -5.43 -2.34
N LEU A 45 -9.04 -4.24 -1.77
CA LEU A 45 -9.90 -4.02 -0.60
C LEU A 45 -11.36 -4.39 -0.88
N ASP A 46 -11.84 -4.17 -2.11
CA ASP A 46 -13.19 -4.56 -2.54
C ASP A 46 -13.40 -6.07 -2.41
N ALA A 47 -12.42 -6.87 -2.80
CA ALA A 47 -12.49 -8.33 -2.69
C ALA A 47 -12.45 -8.80 -1.23
N ILE A 48 -11.74 -8.10 -0.35
CA ILE A 48 -11.61 -8.46 1.07
C ILE A 48 -12.87 -8.11 1.86
N LEU A 49 -13.39 -6.89 1.68
CA LEU A 49 -14.45 -6.31 2.54
C LEU A 49 -15.83 -6.25 1.89
N GLY A 50 -15.94 -6.32 0.56
CA GLY A 50 -17.21 -6.03 -0.12
C GLY A 50 -18.37 -6.92 0.30
N TYR A 51 -18.12 -8.21 0.60
CA TYR A 51 -19.15 -9.14 1.10
C TYR A 51 -19.54 -8.90 2.56
N HIS A 52 -18.66 -8.27 3.34
CA HIS A 52 -18.90 -7.97 4.76
C HIS A 52 -19.66 -6.67 4.98
N ILE A 53 -19.80 -5.84 3.94
CA ILE A 53 -20.63 -4.64 3.97
C ILE A 53 -22.08 -5.03 3.67
N LEU A 54 -22.98 -4.63 4.56
CA LEU A 54 -24.41 -4.84 4.43
C LEU A 54 -25.03 -3.71 3.59
N PRO A 55 -25.68 -4.02 2.46
CA PRO A 55 -26.42 -3.04 1.65
C PRO A 55 -27.53 -2.36 2.46
N HIS A 56 -27.88 -1.12 2.09
CA HIS A 56 -28.98 -0.32 2.67
C HIS A 56 -28.94 -0.02 4.18
N LYS A 57 -27.96 -0.52 4.94
CA LYS A 57 -27.76 -0.17 6.35
C LYS A 57 -26.85 1.05 6.49
N ILE A 58 -27.47 2.24 6.48
CA ILE A 58 -26.76 3.53 6.53
C ILE A 58 -26.01 3.72 7.86
N ASN A 59 -26.58 3.28 8.97
CA ASN A 59 -25.95 3.43 10.27
C ASN A 59 -24.84 2.37 10.46
N ILE A 60 -23.60 2.86 10.66
CA ILE A 60 -22.39 2.06 10.89
C ILE A 60 -22.55 1.09 12.07
N ASN A 61 -23.39 1.41 13.06
CA ASN A 61 -23.65 0.55 14.20
C ASN A 61 -24.28 -0.80 13.81
N TYR A 62 -24.96 -0.87 12.66
CA TYR A 62 -25.54 -2.13 12.16
C TYR A 62 -24.65 -2.87 11.16
N GLN A 63 -23.50 -2.31 10.79
CA GLN A 63 -22.51 -2.99 9.95
C GLN A 63 -21.76 -4.07 10.72
N SER A 64 -21.14 -5.01 10.01
CA SER A 64 -20.39 -6.11 10.61
C SER A 64 -19.17 -5.61 11.41
N ASN A 65 -18.72 -6.41 12.38
CA ASN A 65 -17.59 -6.05 13.25
C ASN A 65 -16.29 -5.81 12.47
N ILE A 66 -16.06 -6.57 11.39
CA ILE A 66 -14.90 -6.38 10.51
C ILE A 66 -14.91 -5.00 9.83
N ILE A 67 -16.08 -4.47 9.45
CA ILE A 67 -16.20 -3.14 8.85
C ILE A 67 -15.98 -2.04 9.88
N LYS A 68 -16.56 -2.17 11.09
CA LYS A 68 -16.33 -1.21 12.18
C LYS A 68 -14.84 -1.12 12.54
N PHE A 69 -14.19 -2.26 12.69
CA PHE A 69 -12.75 -2.32 12.97
C PHE A 69 -11.93 -1.73 11.82
N SER A 70 -12.24 -2.11 10.57
CA SER A 70 -11.54 -1.58 9.38
C SER A 70 -11.71 -0.07 9.25
N MET A 71 -12.89 0.47 9.57
CA MET A 71 -13.15 1.91 9.54
C MET A 71 -12.33 2.64 10.60
N ALA A 72 -12.36 2.17 11.85
CA ALA A 72 -11.57 2.76 12.93
C ALA A 72 -10.07 2.73 12.60
N LEU A 73 -9.57 1.59 12.10
CA LEU A 73 -8.17 1.44 11.72
C LEU A 73 -7.79 2.35 10.54
N THR A 74 -8.65 2.47 9.53
CA THR A 74 -8.43 3.37 8.39
C THR A 74 -8.34 4.82 8.83
N ILE A 75 -9.24 5.27 9.72
CA ILE A 75 -9.20 6.63 10.27
C ILE A 75 -7.87 6.89 10.99
N ILE A 76 -7.44 5.95 11.84
CA ILE A 76 -6.16 6.04 12.55
C ILE A 76 -5.00 6.12 11.56
N PHE A 77 -4.98 5.25 10.54
CA PHE A 77 -3.93 5.23 9.52
C PHE A 77 -3.86 6.53 8.71
N VAL A 78 -5.02 7.08 8.33
CA VAL A 78 -5.08 8.34 7.59
C VAL A 78 -4.60 9.51 8.45
N ILE A 79 -5.05 9.62 9.70
CA ILE A 79 -4.63 10.70 10.61
C ILE A 79 -3.13 10.63 10.87
N ILE A 80 -2.61 9.46 11.29
CA ILE A 80 -1.19 9.28 11.57
C ILE A 80 -0.36 9.51 10.31
N GLY A 81 -0.79 8.96 9.18
CA GLY A 81 -0.07 9.06 7.91
C GLY A 81 -0.01 10.48 7.36
N LEU A 82 -1.10 11.25 7.45
CA LEU A 82 -1.11 12.66 7.06
C LEU A 82 -0.18 13.49 7.95
N ILE A 83 -0.27 13.34 9.28
CA ILE A 83 0.61 14.07 10.21
C ILE A 83 2.07 13.75 9.91
N ASN A 84 2.45 12.47 9.83
CA ASN A 84 3.81 12.05 9.52
C ASN A 84 4.27 12.54 8.15
N GLY A 85 3.41 12.44 7.13
CA GLY A 85 3.71 12.89 5.78
C GLY A 85 3.98 14.38 5.70
N PHE A 86 3.16 15.21 6.34
CA PHE A 86 3.37 16.67 6.38
C PHE A 86 4.64 17.06 7.15
N LEU A 87 4.90 16.44 8.30
CA LEU A 87 6.14 16.70 9.06
C LEU A 87 7.38 16.28 8.26
N ALA A 88 7.31 15.16 7.53
CA ALA A 88 8.37 14.72 6.64
C ALA A 88 8.60 15.69 5.47
N LEU A 89 7.51 16.13 4.82
CA LEU A 89 7.56 17.06 3.71
C LEU A 89 8.21 18.40 4.10
N ILE A 90 7.81 18.96 5.25
CA ILE A 90 8.40 20.21 5.78
C ILE A 90 9.91 20.03 6.01
N THR A 91 10.32 18.89 6.56
CA THR A 91 11.73 18.61 6.86
C THR A 91 12.58 18.46 5.59
N PHE A 92 12.11 17.66 4.63
CA PHE A 92 12.88 17.33 3.43
C PHE A 92 12.85 18.41 2.35
N LYS A 93 11.91 19.36 2.42
CA LYS A 93 11.90 20.57 1.57
C LYS A 93 13.10 21.50 1.83
N ASN A 94 13.83 21.32 2.93
CA ASN A 94 14.96 22.18 3.27
C ASN A 94 16.06 22.13 2.19
N LYS A 95 16.51 23.30 1.73
CA LYS A 95 17.52 23.43 0.66
C LYS A 95 18.81 22.64 0.93
N THR A 96 19.24 22.57 2.19
CA THR A 96 20.46 21.83 2.58
C THR A 96 20.30 20.33 2.40
N VAL A 97 19.14 19.79 2.73
CA VAL A 97 18.81 18.37 2.54
C VAL A 97 18.80 18.02 1.06
N LEU A 98 18.24 18.90 0.22
CA LEU A 98 18.11 18.70 -1.23
C LEU A 98 19.42 18.81 -2.03
N GLN A 99 20.54 19.14 -1.39
CA GLN A 99 21.85 19.23 -2.06
C GLN A 99 22.41 17.87 -2.50
N VAL A 100 21.85 16.77 -2.00
CA VAL A 100 22.30 15.40 -2.28
C VAL A 100 21.13 14.58 -2.79
N GLY A 101 21.39 13.61 -3.67
CA GLY A 101 20.37 12.73 -4.24
C GLY A 101 19.49 12.04 -3.20
N CYS A 102 20.07 11.62 -2.07
CA CYS A 102 19.32 11.04 -0.95
C CYS A 102 18.21 11.97 -0.43
N GLY A 103 18.45 13.28 -0.38
CA GLY A 103 17.45 14.26 0.03
C GLY A 103 16.33 14.43 -0.99
N LEU A 104 16.64 14.36 -2.28
CA LEU A 104 15.63 14.36 -3.34
C LEU A 104 14.74 13.12 -3.27
N TYR A 105 15.33 11.92 -3.12
CA TYR A 105 14.54 10.70 -2.95
C TYR A 105 13.62 10.77 -1.73
N LEU A 106 14.11 11.28 -0.60
CA LEU A 106 13.30 11.47 0.62
C LEU A 106 12.18 12.50 0.45
N PHE A 107 12.45 13.58 -0.28
CA PHE A 107 11.44 14.59 -0.59
C PHE A 107 10.35 14.01 -1.49
N THR A 108 10.72 13.33 -2.58
CA THR A 108 9.75 12.63 -3.44
C THR A 108 8.98 11.58 -2.65
N LEU A 109 9.65 10.80 -1.79
CA LEU A 109 9.03 9.80 -0.92
C LEU A 109 7.97 10.43 -0.01
N SER A 110 8.21 11.63 0.55
CA SER A 110 7.20 12.30 1.38
C SER A 110 5.95 12.72 0.60
N ILE A 111 6.11 13.10 -0.67
CA ILE A 111 4.98 13.45 -1.55
C ILE A 111 4.18 12.19 -1.93
N THR A 112 4.86 11.13 -2.33
CA THR A 112 4.23 9.86 -2.73
C THR A 112 3.56 9.17 -1.53
N SER A 113 4.15 9.23 -0.34
CA SER A 113 3.52 8.77 0.90
C SER A 113 2.23 9.53 1.23
N LEU A 114 2.22 10.86 1.10
CA LEU A 114 1.00 11.67 1.30
C LEU A 114 -0.09 11.29 0.29
N CYS A 115 0.28 11.19 -0.99
CA CYS A 115 -0.64 10.76 -2.05
C CYS A 115 -1.22 9.37 -1.74
N THR A 116 -0.37 8.42 -1.33
CA THR A 116 -0.77 7.06 -0.97
C THR A 116 -1.78 7.04 0.17
N ILE A 117 -1.51 7.74 1.28
CA ILE A 117 -2.40 7.76 2.44
C ILE A 117 -3.75 8.43 2.13
N SER A 118 -3.73 9.53 1.36
CA SER A 118 -4.96 10.18 0.91
C SER A 118 -5.79 9.25 0.01
N MET A 119 -5.17 8.62 -0.98
CA MET A 119 -5.85 7.69 -1.90
C MET A 119 -6.36 6.44 -1.18
N PHE A 120 -5.64 5.95 -0.17
CA PHE A 120 -6.07 4.83 0.67
C PHE A 120 -7.34 5.18 1.46
N GLY A 121 -7.37 6.38 2.06
CA GLY A 121 -8.57 6.88 2.74
C GLY A 121 -9.76 7.02 1.79
N PHE A 122 -9.55 7.61 0.61
CA PHE A 122 -10.58 7.72 -0.41
C PHE A 122 -11.06 6.36 -0.92
N LYS A 123 -10.17 5.39 -1.11
CA LYS A 123 -10.53 4.02 -1.52
C LYS A 123 -11.50 3.39 -0.53
N PHE A 124 -11.18 3.44 0.76
CA PHE A 124 -12.04 2.89 1.80
C PHE A 124 -13.39 3.61 1.86
N LEU A 125 -13.38 4.95 1.81
CA LEU A 125 -14.58 5.76 1.84
C LEU A 125 -15.50 5.43 0.66
N PHE A 126 -14.99 5.43 -0.57
CA PHE A 126 -15.79 5.13 -1.74
C PHE A 126 -16.28 3.69 -1.78
N LEU A 127 -15.47 2.72 -1.32
CA LEU A 127 -15.93 1.34 -1.16
C LEU A 127 -17.16 1.27 -0.22
N LEU A 128 -17.07 1.91 0.94
CA LEU A 128 -18.17 1.95 1.92
C LEU A 128 -19.43 2.61 1.33
N LEU A 129 -19.28 3.80 0.75
CA LEU A 129 -20.40 4.56 0.15
C LEU A 129 -21.06 3.80 -1.02
N THR A 130 -20.26 3.12 -1.85
CA THR A 130 -20.76 2.34 -2.99
C THR A 130 -21.53 1.11 -2.52
N GLN A 131 -20.99 0.33 -1.59
CA GLN A 131 -21.65 -0.89 -1.09
C GLN A 131 -22.87 -0.59 -0.20
N MET A 132 -22.91 0.58 0.45
CA MET A 132 -24.10 1.07 1.14
C MET A 132 -25.13 1.69 0.18
N THR A 133 -24.91 1.64 -1.13
CA THR A 133 -25.80 2.17 -2.19
C THR A 133 -26.04 3.68 -2.12
N LEU A 134 -25.18 4.42 -1.41
CA LEU A 134 -25.29 5.89 -1.29
C LEU A 134 -24.79 6.61 -2.55
N ILE A 135 -23.89 5.97 -3.30
CA ILE A 135 -23.39 6.45 -4.59
C ILE A 135 -23.76 5.43 -5.66
N SER A 136 -24.54 5.85 -6.65
CA SER A 136 -25.01 5.02 -7.76
C SER A 136 -24.62 5.56 -9.14
N ASN A 137 -23.93 6.71 -9.20
CA ASN A 137 -23.51 7.30 -10.47
C ASN A 137 -22.46 6.40 -11.16
N ARG A 138 -22.89 5.72 -12.23
CA ARG A 138 -22.07 4.74 -12.96
C ARG A 138 -20.79 5.33 -13.53
N SER A 139 -20.82 6.56 -14.06
CA SER A 139 -19.64 7.22 -14.62
C SER A 139 -18.59 7.50 -13.56
N PHE A 140 -19.03 8.01 -12.40
CA PHE A 140 -18.15 8.23 -11.25
C PHE A 140 -17.54 6.93 -10.73
N LEU A 141 -18.36 5.89 -10.54
CA LEU A 141 -17.91 4.58 -10.05
C LEU A 141 -16.94 3.91 -11.04
N SER A 142 -17.17 4.05 -12.34
CA SER A 142 -16.25 3.58 -13.37
C SER A 142 -14.91 4.31 -13.30
N PHE A 143 -14.91 5.64 -13.26
CA PHE A 143 -13.69 6.43 -13.13
C PHE A 143 -12.89 6.05 -11.87
N GLN A 144 -13.58 5.91 -10.74
CA GLN A 144 -13.02 5.45 -9.47
C GLN A 144 -12.34 4.09 -9.61
N CYS A 145 -13.05 3.12 -10.21
CA CYS A 145 -12.59 1.76 -10.40
C CYS A 145 -11.27 1.70 -11.17
N HIS A 146 -11.10 2.53 -12.19
CA HIS A 146 -9.88 2.55 -13.00
C HIS A 146 -8.74 3.36 -12.34
N SER A 147 -9.07 4.42 -11.61
CA SER A 147 -8.07 5.42 -11.19
C SER A 147 -7.45 5.13 -9.83
N ILE A 148 -8.23 4.85 -8.78
CA ILE A 148 -7.68 4.81 -7.42
C ILE A 148 -6.71 3.66 -7.22
N ASP A 149 -7.08 2.44 -7.61
CA ASP A 149 -6.21 1.29 -7.40
C ASP A 149 -4.92 1.39 -8.23
N PHE A 150 -5.01 2.02 -9.41
CA PHE A 150 -3.86 2.30 -10.25
C PHE A 150 -2.91 3.32 -9.62
N ILE A 151 -3.42 4.45 -9.11
CA ILE A 151 -2.61 5.47 -8.44
C ILE A 151 -2.00 4.92 -7.14
N LEU A 152 -2.76 4.14 -6.37
CA LEU A 152 -2.27 3.47 -5.17
C LEU A 152 -1.12 2.51 -5.48
N ARG A 153 -1.28 1.68 -6.52
CA ARG A 153 -0.25 0.76 -7.00
C ARG A 153 1.02 1.49 -7.41
N ILE A 154 0.90 2.55 -8.22
CA ILE A 154 2.04 3.35 -8.66
C ILE A 154 2.75 3.96 -7.44
N SER A 155 2.00 4.58 -6.53
CA SER A 155 2.58 5.29 -5.39
C SER A 155 3.27 4.34 -4.41
N LEU A 156 2.64 3.21 -4.07
CA LEU A 156 3.26 2.18 -3.21
C LEU A 156 4.53 1.59 -3.84
N THR A 157 4.50 1.33 -5.14
CA THR A 157 5.67 0.80 -5.86
C THR A 157 6.79 1.84 -5.90
N MET A 158 6.44 3.11 -6.15
CA MET A 158 7.39 4.22 -6.15
C MET A 158 8.05 4.38 -4.78
N ASP A 159 7.28 4.30 -3.68
CA ASP A 159 7.81 4.34 -2.32
C ASP A 159 8.86 3.24 -2.09
N GLN A 160 8.59 2.00 -2.54
CA GLN A 160 9.52 0.88 -2.41
C GLN A 160 10.83 1.14 -3.17
N TRP A 161 10.75 1.57 -4.42
CA TRP A 161 11.94 1.88 -5.23
C TRP A 161 12.72 3.07 -4.70
N LEU A 162 12.05 4.13 -4.24
CA LEU A 162 12.70 5.28 -3.61
C LEU A 162 13.45 4.88 -2.35
N ASN A 163 12.87 4.01 -1.51
CA ASN A 163 13.53 3.45 -0.34
C ASN A 163 14.81 2.68 -0.74
N ALA A 164 14.74 1.86 -1.79
CA ALA A 164 15.92 1.15 -2.32
C ALA A 164 16.99 2.12 -2.85
N CYS A 165 16.60 3.18 -3.56
CA CYS A 165 17.50 4.23 -4.02
C CYS A 165 18.17 4.97 -2.86
N ILE A 166 17.44 5.23 -1.76
CA ILE A 166 17.99 5.84 -0.54
C ILE A 166 19.07 4.94 0.07
N ALA A 167 18.80 3.64 0.19
CA ALA A 167 19.77 2.68 0.72
C ALA A 167 21.03 2.59 -0.16
N LEU A 168 20.85 2.54 -1.48
CA LEU A 168 21.95 2.48 -2.44
C LEU A 168 22.80 3.77 -2.41
N GLU A 169 22.16 4.93 -2.40
CA GLU A 169 22.85 6.24 -2.34
C GLU A 169 23.68 6.35 -1.05
N ARG A 170 23.16 5.87 0.09
CA ARG A 170 23.91 5.83 1.36
C ARG A 170 25.16 4.95 1.26
N VAL A 171 25.10 3.83 0.54
CA VAL A 171 26.27 2.98 0.27
C VAL A 171 27.28 3.72 -0.61
N ILE A 172 26.84 4.41 -1.66
CA ILE A 172 27.71 5.18 -2.56
C ILE A 172 28.43 6.30 -1.79
N ILE A 173 27.70 7.05 -0.96
CA ILE A 173 28.27 8.10 -0.10
C ILE A 173 29.32 7.50 0.85
N ALA A 174 28.99 6.39 1.52
CA ALA A 174 29.90 5.73 2.45
C ALA A 174 31.16 5.18 1.76
N SER A 175 31.04 4.71 0.52
CA SER A 175 32.14 4.10 -0.24
C SER A 175 33.06 5.14 -0.89
N LYS A 176 32.50 6.24 -1.42
CA LYS A 176 33.27 7.30 -2.10
C LYS A 176 33.91 8.29 -1.13
N GLY A 177 33.34 8.49 0.06
CA GLY A 177 33.88 9.40 1.07
C GLY A 177 34.14 10.80 0.51
N MET A 178 35.40 11.25 0.57
CA MET A 178 35.80 12.59 0.09
C MET A 178 35.67 12.79 -1.43
N ARG A 179 35.63 11.71 -2.22
CA ARG A 179 35.45 11.76 -3.69
C ARG A 179 33.98 11.87 -4.10
N PHE A 180 33.06 12.04 -3.15
CA PHE A 180 31.63 12.13 -3.44
C PHE A 180 31.24 13.51 -3.99
N ASP A 181 30.73 13.53 -5.22
CA ASP A 181 30.20 14.73 -5.87
C ASP A 181 28.69 14.87 -5.64
N LYS A 182 28.32 15.90 -4.88
CA LYS A 182 26.94 16.23 -4.54
C LYS A 182 26.11 16.65 -5.77
N LYS A 183 26.67 17.44 -6.69
CA LYS A 183 25.96 17.93 -7.89
C LYS A 183 25.64 16.77 -8.83
N LYS A 184 26.62 15.89 -9.05
CA LYS A 184 26.42 14.68 -9.87
C LYS A 184 25.38 13.75 -9.26
N SER A 185 25.42 13.55 -7.93
CA SER A 185 24.41 12.80 -7.18
C SER A 185 23.00 13.40 -7.34
N GLN A 186 22.87 14.72 -7.22
CA GLN A 186 21.59 15.40 -7.37
C GLN A 186 20.99 15.22 -8.78
N GLN A 187 21.80 15.38 -9.83
CA GLN A 187 21.36 15.22 -11.21
C GLN A 187 20.97 13.77 -11.52
N ALA A 188 21.75 12.81 -11.02
CA ALA A 188 21.44 11.39 -11.14
C ALA A 188 20.10 11.08 -10.47
N ALA A 189 19.85 11.59 -9.25
CA ALA A 189 18.60 11.35 -8.54
C ALA A 189 17.37 11.87 -9.28
N LYS A 190 17.43 13.08 -9.86
CA LYS A 190 16.32 13.62 -10.69
C LYS A 190 16.01 12.70 -11.88
N THR A 191 17.06 12.24 -12.56
CA THR A 191 16.94 11.35 -13.72
C THR A 191 16.34 10.00 -13.32
N VAL A 192 16.83 9.42 -12.23
CA VAL A 192 16.35 8.14 -11.68
C VAL A 192 14.89 8.25 -11.25
N ILE A 193 14.48 9.31 -10.55
CA ILE A 193 13.09 9.51 -10.12
C ILE A 193 12.15 9.53 -11.33
N PHE A 194 12.46 10.30 -12.36
CA PHE A 194 11.64 10.39 -13.56
C PHE A 194 11.58 9.06 -14.32
N THR A 195 12.72 8.40 -14.48
CA THR A 195 12.82 7.09 -15.15
C THR A 195 12.05 6.02 -14.40
N LEU A 196 12.16 5.96 -13.07
CA LEU A 196 11.41 5.02 -12.24
C LEU A 196 9.91 5.25 -12.35
N LEU A 197 9.46 6.51 -12.29
CA LEU A 197 8.04 6.83 -12.44
C LEU A 197 7.50 6.34 -13.79
N PHE A 198 8.25 6.58 -14.87
CA PHE A 198 7.87 6.12 -16.21
C PHE A 198 7.81 4.58 -16.30
N ILE A 199 8.81 3.88 -15.78
CA ILE A 199 8.83 2.40 -15.75
C ILE A 199 7.63 1.87 -14.95
N ILE A 200 7.36 2.43 -13.78
CA ILE A 200 6.26 1.96 -12.91
C ILE A 200 4.89 2.19 -13.58
N ILE A 201 4.69 3.34 -14.23
CA ILE A 201 3.44 3.62 -14.96
C ILE A 201 3.27 2.62 -16.11
N THR A 202 4.31 2.43 -16.93
CA THR A 202 4.24 1.53 -18.09
C THR A 202 4.03 0.07 -17.68
N THR A 203 4.67 -0.40 -16.61
CA THR A 203 4.44 -1.76 -16.09
C THR A 203 3.11 -1.91 -15.35
N SER A 204 2.44 -0.83 -14.95
CA SER A 204 1.17 -0.92 -14.23
C SER A 204 -0.05 -0.67 -15.13
N ILE A 205 0.14 -0.25 -16.38
CA ILE A 205 -0.95 0.26 -17.25
C ILE A 205 -1.96 -0.82 -17.66
N HIS A 206 -1.58 -2.09 -17.65
CA HIS A 206 -2.51 -3.18 -17.95
C HIS A 206 -3.59 -3.34 -16.88
N ASP A 207 -3.32 -2.93 -15.64
CA ASP A 207 -4.28 -3.05 -14.52
C ASP A 207 -5.55 -2.21 -14.75
N PRO A 208 -5.49 -0.89 -15.01
CA PRO A 208 -6.70 -0.10 -15.28
C PRO A 208 -7.41 -0.53 -16.57
N ILE A 209 -6.69 -0.95 -17.63
CA ILE A 209 -7.30 -1.35 -18.91
C ILE A 209 -8.21 -2.57 -18.75
N HIS A 210 -7.84 -3.50 -17.88
CA HIS A 210 -8.58 -4.75 -17.66
C HIS A 210 -9.54 -4.70 -16.47
N ARG A 211 -9.76 -3.51 -15.91
CA ARG A 211 -10.79 -3.30 -14.89
C ARG A 211 -12.15 -3.09 -15.50
N ARG A 212 -13.15 -3.67 -14.86
CA ARG A 212 -14.55 -3.52 -15.23
C ARG A 212 -15.43 -3.44 -13.99
N LEU A 213 -16.48 -2.64 -14.13
CA LEU A 213 -17.53 -2.51 -13.13
C LEU A 213 -18.61 -3.56 -13.40
N ILE A 214 -18.88 -4.42 -12.42
CA ILE A 214 -19.93 -5.46 -12.47
C ILE A 214 -21.00 -5.11 -11.45
N ILE A 215 -22.25 -5.12 -11.89
CA ILE A 215 -23.41 -4.99 -11.01
C ILE A 215 -23.97 -6.40 -10.81
N GLU A 216 -23.96 -6.86 -9.56
CA GLU A 216 -24.58 -8.10 -9.15
C GLU A 216 -25.99 -7.78 -8.64
N GLU A 217 -27.00 -8.20 -9.40
CA GLU A 217 -28.42 -8.08 -9.06
C GLU A 217 -28.94 -9.45 -8.59
N ASN A 218 -29.62 -9.50 -7.45
CA ASN A 218 -30.33 -10.71 -7.04
C ASN A 218 -31.73 -10.72 -7.66
N HIS A 219 -32.06 -11.76 -8.43
CA HIS A 219 -33.41 -11.90 -8.99
C HIS A 219 -34.47 -12.34 -7.95
N ASP A 220 -34.06 -12.77 -6.75
CA ASP A 220 -34.99 -13.15 -5.67
C ASP A 220 -35.17 -12.05 -4.62
N ASP A 221 -34.22 -11.13 -4.47
CA ASP A 221 -34.26 -10.00 -3.54
C ASP A 221 -33.78 -8.75 -4.28
N GLU A 222 -34.70 -7.96 -4.83
CA GLU A 222 -34.38 -6.74 -5.60
C GLU A 222 -33.54 -5.71 -4.79
N ASP A 223 -33.52 -5.86 -3.47
CA ASP A 223 -32.81 -5.03 -2.48
C ASP A 223 -31.31 -5.39 -2.31
N GLU A 224 -30.79 -6.46 -2.92
CA GLU A 224 -29.35 -6.79 -2.84
C GLU A 224 -28.61 -6.45 -4.14
N LYS A 225 -28.46 -5.15 -4.42
CA LYS A 225 -27.60 -4.65 -5.52
C LYS A 225 -26.18 -4.39 -5.02
N ARG A 226 -25.22 -5.17 -5.50
CA ARG A 226 -23.79 -4.99 -5.19
C ARG A 226 -23.02 -4.55 -6.42
N ILE A 227 -22.17 -3.53 -6.27
CA ILE A 227 -21.34 -3.01 -7.35
C ILE A 227 -19.88 -3.37 -7.08
N TRP A 228 -19.25 -4.05 -8.02
CA TRP A 228 -17.90 -4.56 -7.89
C TRP A 228 -16.96 -3.93 -8.91
N CYS A 229 -15.81 -3.45 -8.46
CA CYS A 229 -14.69 -3.11 -9.34
C CYS A 229 -13.74 -4.30 -9.39
N ILE A 230 -13.71 -5.02 -10.51
CA ILE A 230 -12.88 -6.21 -10.65
C ILE A 230 -11.93 -6.12 -11.83
N VAL A 231 -10.79 -6.76 -11.67
CA VAL A 231 -9.82 -6.96 -12.74
C VAL A 231 -9.96 -8.35 -13.32
N THR A 232 -9.99 -8.46 -14.64
CA THR A 232 -10.10 -9.76 -15.33
C THR A 232 -9.02 -9.88 -16.39
N TYR A 233 -8.02 -10.72 -16.12
CA TYR A 233 -6.91 -10.96 -17.02
C TYR A 233 -7.11 -12.24 -17.83
N SER A 234 -6.56 -12.28 -19.05
CA SER A 234 -6.30 -13.55 -19.74
C SER A 234 -5.17 -14.30 -19.02
N SER A 235 -5.06 -15.62 -19.22
CA SER A 235 -4.05 -16.44 -18.52
C SER A 235 -2.62 -15.92 -18.71
N ASN A 236 -2.26 -15.51 -19.94
CA ASN A 236 -0.94 -14.94 -20.24
C ASN A 236 -0.70 -13.63 -19.48
N LEU A 237 -1.71 -12.76 -19.44
CA LEU A 237 -1.61 -11.48 -18.77
C LEU A 237 -1.59 -11.63 -17.24
N GLN A 238 -2.23 -12.66 -16.71
CA GLN A 238 -2.14 -12.99 -15.28
C GLN A 238 -0.72 -13.40 -14.89
N ILE A 239 -0.04 -14.23 -15.70
CA ILE A 239 1.37 -14.62 -15.48
C ILE A 239 2.26 -13.37 -15.53
N PHE A 240 2.07 -12.51 -16.52
CA PHE A 240 2.81 -11.26 -16.65
C PHE A 240 2.60 -10.34 -15.44
N ASN A 241 1.36 -10.14 -15.01
CA ASN A 241 1.03 -9.36 -13.82
C ASN A 241 1.69 -9.93 -12.55
N SER A 242 1.68 -11.25 -12.38
CA SER A 242 2.35 -11.91 -11.26
C SER A 242 3.86 -11.70 -11.29
N PHE A 243 4.50 -11.83 -12.45
CA PHE A 243 5.93 -11.56 -12.62
C PHE A 243 6.27 -10.11 -12.23
N LEU A 244 5.50 -9.14 -12.72
CA LEU A 244 5.72 -7.73 -12.38
C LEU A 244 5.53 -7.43 -10.89
N HIS A 245 4.52 -8.02 -10.25
CA HIS A 245 4.34 -7.91 -8.81
C HIS A 245 5.54 -8.45 -8.04
N ILE A 246 6.05 -9.61 -8.43
CA ILE A 246 7.24 -10.21 -7.83
C ILE A 246 8.44 -9.29 -8.06
N PHE A 247 8.67 -8.81 -9.28
CA PHE A 247 9.79 -7.92 -9.60
C PHE A 247 9.77 -6.63 -8.79
N HIS A 248 8.63 -5.92 -8.78
CA HIS A 248 8.51 -4.64 -8.09
C HIS A 248 8.51 -4.78 -6.56
N PHE A 249 8.19 -5.96 -6.02
CA PHE A 249 8.29 -6.25 -4.60
C PHE A 249 9.71 -6.69 -4.20
N PHE A 250 10.26 -7.71 -4.87
CA PHE A 250 11.55 -8.31 -4.53
C PHE A 250 12.74 -7.45 -4.95
N GLY A 251 12.67 -6.74 -6.06
CA GLY A 251 13.76 -5.88 -6.54
C GLY A 251 14.20 -4.86 -5.49
N PRO A 252 13.29 -4.00 -5.01
CA PRO A 252 13.59 -3.06 -3.94
C PRO A 252 14.01 -3.73 -2.63
N PHE A 253 13.39 -4.85 -2.28
CA PHE A 253 13.73 -5.60 -1.08
C PHE A 253 15.18 -6.10 -1.11
N LEU A 254 15.61 -6.73 -2.20
CA LEU A 254 16.97 -7.24 -2.37
C LEU A 254 17.98 -6.10 -2.38
N ILE A 255 17.70 -5.00 -3.07
CA ILE A 255 18.58 -3.82 -3.07
C ILE A 255 18.74 -3.28 -1.64
N ASN A 256 17.65 -3.15 -0.87
CA ASN A 256 17.72 -2.70 0.52
C ASN A 256 18.54 -3.64 1.40
N LEU A 257 18.32 -4.96 1.27
CA LEU A 257 19.04 -5.98 2.01
C LEU A 257 20.54 -5.94 1.71
N VAL A 258 20.91 -6.02 0.42
CA VAL A 258 22.31 -5.99 -0.04
C VAL A 258 22.97 -4.67 0.33
N SER A 259 22.29 -3.54 0.15
CA SER A 259 22.83 -2.22 0.52
C SER A 259 23.13 -2.13 2.02
N THR A 260 22.26 -2.69 2.87
CA THR A 260 22.48 -2.74 4.32
C THR A 260 23.70 -3.58 4.67
N ILE A 261 23.85 -4.76 4.06
CA ILE A 261 25.01 -5.65 4.26
C ILE A 261 26.31 -4.94 3.83
N ILE A 262 26.34 -4.34 2.65
CA ILE A 262 27.52 -3.62 2.14
C ILE A 262 27.88 -2.44 3.04
N LEU A 263 26.88 -1.68 3.51
CA LEU A 263 27.11 -0.54 4.41
C LEU A 263 27.78 -0.98 5.72
N ILE A 264 27.33 -2.11 6.30
CA ILE A 264 27.91 -2.69 7.51
C ILE A 264 29.36 -3.12 7.26
N ILE A 265 29.63 -3.81 6.14
CA ILE A 265 30.98 -4.28 5.78
C ILE A 265 31.95 -3.09 5.58
N ASN A 266 31.54 -2.09 4.81
CA ASN A 266 32.40 -0.93 4.51
C ASN A 266 32.78 -0.18 5.80
N LYS A 267 31.83 -0.04 6.74
CA LYS A 267 32.10 0.61 8.02
C LYS A 267 32.95 -0.22 8.96
N SER A 268 32.79 -1.55 8.94
CA SER A 268 33.68 -2.46 9.67
C SER A 268 35.12 -2.37 9.17
N ARG A 269 35.34 -2.40 7.85
CA ARG A 269 36.67 -2.29 7.21
C ARG A 269 37.33 -0.94 7.48
N GLN A 270 36.60 0.16 7.34
CA GLN A 270 37.12 1.51 7.60
C GLN A 270 37.65 1.66 9.04
N ARG A 271 37.03 0.99 10.01
CA ARG A 271 37.46 1.03 11.43
C ARG A 271 38.63 0.07 11.70
N SER A 272 38.66 -1.11 11.07
CA SER A 272 39.80 -2.04 11.17
C SER A 272 41.09 -1.42 10.65
N ALA A 273 41.00 -0.56 9.63
CA ALA A 273 42.14 0.21 9.13
C ALA A 273 42.59 1.34 10.08
N MET A 274 41.73 1.78 11.02
CA MET A 274 42.02 2.87 11.95
C MET A 274 42.31 2.41 13.40
N ASN A 275 41.98 1.18 13.79
CA ASN A 275 42.16 0.67 15.15
C ASN A 275 42.40 -0.86 15.17
N THR A 276 43.64 -1.27 15.42
CA THR A 276 44.12 -2.66 15.32
C THR A 276 43.81 -3.56 16.54
N HIS A 277 43.28 -3.02 17.65
CA HIS A 277 43.25 -3.72 18.96
C HIS A 277 41.90 -3.82 19.69
N GLN A 278 40.74 -3.71 19.01
CA GLN A 278 39.42 -3.81 19.70
C GLN A 278 38.62 -5.07 19.37
N ASN A 279 37.92 -5.57 20.40
CA ASN A 279 37.18 -6.83 20.41
C ASN A 279 35.87 -6.74 19.58
N TYR A 280 35.65 -7.66 18.62
CA TYR A 280 34.59 -7.60 17.59
C TYR A 280 33.17 -7.31 18.12
N ARG A 281 32.76 -7.93 19.23
CA ARG A 281 31.44 -7.73 19.87
C ARG A 281 31.25 -6.33 20.45
N GLN A 282 32.29 -5.76 21.08
CA GLN A 282 32.24 -4.40 21.63
C GLN A 282 32.25 -3.36 20.50
N THR A 283 32.96 -3.64 19.41
CA THR A 283 32.97 -2.83 18.20
C THR A 283 31.61 -2.77 17.51
N LEU A 284 30.91 -3.90 17.34
CA LEU A 284 29.54 -3.93 16.78
C LEU A 284 28.55 -3.10 17.61
N ARG A 285 28.64 -3.16 18.95
CA ARG A 285 27.75 -2.43 19.86
C ARG A 285 27.96 -0.91 19.77
N GLN A 286 29.21 -0.45 19.71
CA GLN A 286 29.54 0.98 19.54
C GLN A 286 29.21 1.50 18.13
N GLN A 287 29.37 0.67 17.08
CA GLN A 287 28.99 1.01 15.70
C GLN A 287 27.48 1.16 15.54
N PHE A 288 26.70 0.27 16.15
CA PHE A 288 25.25 0.37 16.20
C PHE A 288 24.79 1.64 16.93
N GLN A 289 25.55 2.13 17.91
CA GLN A 289 25.26 3.40 18.60
C GLN A 289 25.66 4.63 17.77
N GLN A 290 26.83 4.63 17.12
CA GLN A 290 27.36 5.79 16.39
C GLN A 290 26.70 5.99 15.01
N HIS A 291 26.26 4.91 14.36
CA HIS A 291 25.63 4.95 13.03
C HIS A 291 24.21 4.35 13.01
N ARG A 292 23.57 4.25 14.18
CA ARG A 292 22.19 3.78 14.37
C ARG A 292 21.25 4.31 13.30
N HIS A 293 21.33 5.62 13.03
CA HIS A 293 20.46 6.34 12.12
C HIS A 293 20.54 5.87 10.66
N LEU A 294 21.69 5.36 10.21
CA LEU A 294 21.88 4.91 8.82
C LEU A 294 21.27 3.53 8.59
N LEU A 295 21.30 2.67 9.61
CA LEU A 295 20.85 1.27 9.55
C LEU A 295 19.41 1.06 10.06
N THR A 296 18.89 1.97 10.90
CA THR A 296 17.55 1.83 11.49
C THR A 296 16.46 1.82 10.41
N ALA A 297 16.53 2.73 9.43
CA ALA A 297 15.50 2.81 8.39
C ALA A 297 15.45 1.55 7.50
N PRO A 298 16.56 1.06 6.89
CA PRO A 298 16.53 -0.18 6.11
C PRO A 298 16.08 -1.41 6.92
N ILE A 299 16.51 -1.55 8.18
CA ILE A 299 16.10 -2.67 9.04
C ILE A 299 14.61 -2.62 9.33
N LEU A 300 14.06 -1.45 9.69
CA LEU A 300 12.63 -1.29 9.92
C LEU A 300 11.82 -1.60 8.66
N LEU A 301 12.29 -1.17 7.49
CA LEU A 301 11.63 -1.45 6.21
C LEU A 301 11.63 -2.95 5.88
N ILE A 302 12.74 -3.66 6.14
CA ILE A 302 12.81 -5.12 5.97
C ILE A 302 11.83 -5.81 6.93
N LEU A 303 11.82 -5.43 8.21
CA LEU A 303 10.90 -5.98 9.21
C LEU A 303 9.43 -5.75 8.84
N LEU A 304 9.09 -4.60 8.24
CA LEU A 304 7.73 -4.31 7.79
C LEU A 304 7.35 -5.05 6.49
N ALA A 305 8.32 -5.35 5.62
CA ALA A 305 8.08 -6.05 4.36
C ALA A 305 7.94 -7.58 4.53
N LEU A 306 8.64 -8.17 5.50
CA LEU A 306 8.69 -9.62 5.72
C LEU A 306 7.32 -10.26 5.99
N PRO A 307 6.46 -9.74 6.89
CA PRO A 307 5.13 -10.31 7.12
C PRO A 307 4.28 -10.37 5.85
N ARG A 308 4.36 -9.32 5.01
CA ARG A 308 3.64 -9.27 3.73
C ARG A 308 4.15 -10.32 2.75
N LEU A 309 5.46 -10.54 2.69
CA LEU A 309 6.05 -11.59 1.86
C LEU A 309 5.58 -12.97 2.34
N ILE A 310 5.61 -13.22 3.64
CA ILE A 310 5.15 -14.48 4.25
C ILE A 310 3.68 -14.74 3.90
N ILE A 311 2.79 -13.77 4.13
CA ILE A 311 1.35 -13.91 3.82
C ILE A 311 1.14 -14.17 2.33
N ALA A 312 1.85 -13.47 1.45
CA ALA A 312 1.66 -13.62 0.01
C ALA A 312 2.13 -14.98 -0.52
N PHE A 313 3.20 -15.56 0.04
CA PHE A 313 3.70 -16.88 -0.38
C PHE A 313 2.95 -18.04 0.26
N ILE A 314 2.56 -17.93 1.54
CA ILE A 314 1.87 -19.01 2.25
C ILE A 314 0.40 -19.04 1.83
N SER A 315 -0.27 -17.89 1.80
CA SER A 315 -1.72 -17.91 1.69
C SER A 315 -2.22 -18.23 0.28
N LYS A 316 -1.41 -18.05 -0.78
CA LYS A 316 -1.73 -18.24 -2.24
C LYS A 316 -2.97 -17.48 -2.75
N CYS A 317 -4.10 -17.54 -2.05
CA CYS A 317 -5.38 -16.89 -2.27
C CYS A 317 -6.27 -16.98 -1.02
N MET A 318 -7.34 -16.20 -0.95
CA MET A 318 -8.35 -16.36 0.10
C MET A 318 -9.18 -17.62 -0.20
N GLN A 319 -9.38 -18.56 0.74
CA GLN A 319 -10.17 -19.79 0.49
C GLN A 319 -11.63 -19.70 0.96
N SER A 320 -11.90 -18.98 2.05
CA SER A 320 -13.24 -18.57 2.47
C SER A 320 -13.32 -17.09 2.85
N ALA A 321 -14.53 -16.50 2.86
CA ALA A 321 -14.80 -15.16 3.40
C ALA A 321 -14.47 -15.03 4.90
N ASN A 322 -14.34 -16.16 5.62
CA ASN A 322 -13.87 -16.17 7.00
C ASN A 322 -12.37 -15.88 7.12
N ASP A 323 -11.59 -16.08 6.07
CA ASP A 323 -10.14 -15.82 6.05
C ASP A 323 -9.83 -14.33 5.81
N SER A 324 -10.85 -13.49 5.58
CA SER A 324 -10.71 -12.06 5.25
C SER A 324 -9.82 -11.30 6.24
N TRP A 325 -9.80 -11.69 7.52
CA TRP A 325 -8.98 -11.02 8.54
C TRP A 325 -7.47 -11.06 8.25
N LEU A 326 -6.95 -12.21 7.81
CA LEU A 326 -5.51 -12.35 7.52
C LEU A 326 -5.10 -11.45 6.35
N PHE A 327 -5.91 -11.44 5.30
CA PHE A 327 -5.67 -10.62 4.12
C PHE A 327 -5.87 -9.13 4.40
N LEU A 328 -6.84 -8.78 5.24
CA LEU A 328 -7.06 -7.42 5.72
C LEU A 328 -5.82 -6.92 6.48
N ILE A 329 -5.29 -7.70 7.42
CA ILE A 329 -4.08 -7.37 8.16
C ILE A 329 -2.90 -7.16 7.20
N GLY A 330 -2.69 -8.10 6.26
CA GLY A 330 -1.64 -7.97 5.24
C GLY A 330 -1.80 -6.72 4.37
N TYR A 331 -3.04 -6.36 4.03
CA TYR A 331 -3.36 -5.15 3.29
C TYR A 331 -2.97 -3.90 4.08
N PHE A 332 -3.37 -3.75 5.35
CA PHE A 332 -2.98 -2.62 6.18
C PHE A 332 -1.46 -2.55 6.42
N ILE A 333 -0.79 -3.68 6.67
CA ILE A 333 0.67 -3.72 6.84
C ILE A 333 1.40 -3.12 5.63
N SER A 334 0.85 -3.30 4.43
CA SER A 334 1.45 -2.75 3.20
C SER A 334 1.56 -1.23 3.17
N PHE A 335 0.73 -0.51 3.94
CA PHE A 335 0.73 0.95 4.02
C PHE A 335 1.55 1.52 5.19
N ILE A 336 2.00 0.68 6.13
CA ILE A 336 2.76 1.12 7.30
C ILE A 336 4.04 1.88 6.93
N PRO A 337 4.87 1.43 5.95
CA PRO A 337 6.05 2.17 5.54
C PRO A 337 5.75 3.61 5.11
N SER A 338 4.72 3.81 4.28
CA SER A 338 4.29 5.14 3.80
C SER A 338 3.75 5.99 4.96
N MET A 339 2.97 5.39 5.86
CA MET A 339 2.42 6.05 7.06
C MET A 339 3.50 6.56 8.02
N LEU A 340 4.63 5.85 8.12
CA LEU A 340 5.67 6.10 9.11
C LEU A 340 6.92 6.78 8.55
N THR A 341 6.83 7.46 7.40
CA THR A 341 7.97 8.10 6.73
C THR A 341 8.81 8.98 7.70
N PHE A 342 8.16 9.81 8.52
CA PHE A 342 8.87 10.65 9.51
C PHE A 342 9.54 9.82 10.62
N VAL A 343 8.84 8.83 11.18
CA VAL A 343 9.37 7.94 12.23
C VAL A 343 10.54 7.10 11.71
N ILE A 344 10.49 6.64 10.46
CA ILE A 344 11.51 5.79 9.85
C ILE A 344 12.76 6.61 9.54
N PHE A 345 12.63 7.80 8.97
CA PHE A 345 13.77 8.54 8.43
C PHE A 345 14.25 9.71 9.28
N ILE A 346 13.35 10.44 9.94
CA ILE A 346 13.68 11.69 10.64
C ILE A 346 14.01 11.43 12.10
N LEU A 347 13.12 10.72 12.82
CA LEU A 347 13.29 10.48 14.25
C LEU A 347 14.63 9.81 14.61
N PRO A 348 15.15 8.82 13.84
CA PRO A 348 16.42 8.19 14.16
C PRO A 348 17.63 9.06 13.78
N SER A 349 17.46 10.09 12.94
CA SER A 349 18.55 10.86 12.33
C SER A 349 18.78 12.19 13.03
N THR A 350 19.97 12.35 13.65
CA THR A 350 20.40 13.61 14.26
C THR A 350 20.48 14.76 13.25
N PHE A 351 20.83 14.46 12.00
CA PHE A 351 20.88 15.44 10.92
C PHE A 351 19.49 15.97 10.56
N TYR A 352 18.53 15.06 10.30
CA TYR A 352 17.19 15.48 9.88
C TYR A 352 16.38 16.09 11.03
N ILE A 353 16.49 15.55 12.26
CA ILE A 353 15.80 16.13 13.41
C ILE A 353 16.27 17.55 13.73
N LYS A 354 17.56 17.86 13.50
CA LYS A 354 18.09 19.23 13.65
C LYS A 354 17.42 20.18 12.68
N HIS A 355 17.34 19.81 11.40
CA HIS A 355 16.68 20.63 10.38
C HIS A 355 15.17 20.77 10.62
N PHE A 356 14.51 19.72 11.10
CA PHE A 356 13.12 19.78 11.53
C PHE A 356 12.92 20.80 12.66
N ARG A 357 13.71 20.70 13.74
CA ARG A 357 13.63 21.64 14.89
C ARG A 357 13.91 23.08 14.49
N GLN A 358 14.91 23.32 13.64
CA GLN A 358 15.22 24.66 13.13
C GLN A 358 14.08 25.25 12.32
N THR A 359 13.31 24.42 11.61
CA THR A 359 12.18 24.88 10.79
C THR A 359 10.94 25.11 11.66
N VAL A 360 10.66 24.23 12.63
CA VAL A 360 9.42 24.27 13.43
C VAL A 360 9.51 25.20 14.65
N SER A 361 10.68 25.34 15.28
CA SER A 361 10.83 26.17 16.50
C SER A 361 10.44 27.65 16.28
N PRO A 362 10.84 28.31 15.17
CA PRO A 362 10.42 29.69 14.90
C PRO A 362 8.93 29.81 14.58
N LEU A 363 8.35 28.84 13.87
CA LEU A 363 6.90 28.78 13.55
C LEU A 363 6.06 28.71 14.83
N TYR A 364 6.50 27.92 15.80
CA TYR A 364 5.86 27.81 17.10
C TYR A 364 5.94 29.14 17.89
N GLN A 365 7.12 29.75 17.94
CA GLN A 365 7.34 31.03 18.62
C GLN A 365 6.50 32.17 18.00
N MET A 366 6.45 32.27 16.67
CA MET A 366 5.63 33.27 15.97
C MET A 366 4.12 33.05 16.19
N THR A 367 3.66 31.80 16.28
CA THR A 367 2.25 31.48 16.54
C THR A 367 1.84 31.86 17.96
N ILE A 368 2.72 31.65 18.94
CA ILE A 368 2.50 32.10 20.33
C ILE A 368 2.47 33.62 20.42
N GLN A 369 3.43 34.31 19.80
CA GLN A 369 3.48 35.78 19.79
C GLN A 369 2.22 36.40 19.16
N ARG A 370 1.72 35.83 18.05
CA ARG A 370 0.46 36.27 17.42
C ARG A 370 -0.79 35.98 18.26
N ARG A 371 -0.79 34.91 19.05
CA ARG A 371 -1.89 34.63 19.99
C ARG A 371 -1.87 35.57 21.18
N LEU A 372 -0.68 35.91 21.68
CA LEU A 372 -0.52 36.90 22.75
C LEU A 372 -0.96 38.29 22.29
N GLN A 373 -0.58 38.71 21.07
CA GLN A 373 -1.01 39.99 20.48
C GLN A 373 -2.50 40.08 20.11
N ARG A 374 -3.22 38.95 20.03
CA ARG A 374 -4.67 38.93 19.79
C ARG A 374 -5.50 38.91 21.07
N ASN A 375 -4.88 38.60 22.21
CA ASN A 375 -5.53 38.53 23.51
C ASN A 375 -5.23 39.78 24.39
N THR A 376 -4.41 40.69 23.88
CA THR A 376 -4.26 42.10 24.32
C THR A 376 -4.97 42.99 23.34
#